data_AF-A0A821ABJ7-F1
#
_entry.id   AF-A0A821ABJ7-F1
#
_cell.length_a   1.000
_cell.length_b   1.000
_cell.length_c   1.000
_cell.angle_alpha   90.00
_cell.angle_beta   90.00
_cell.angle_gamma   90.00
#
_symmetry.space_group_name_H-M   'P 1'
#
loop_
_entity.id
_entity.type
_entity.pdbx_description
1 polymer ?
#
loop_
_entity_poly.entity_id
_entity_poly.type
_entity_poly.pdbx_seq_one_letter_code
_entity_poly.pdbx_strand_id
1 'polypeptide(L)'
;MNISVFGIGYVGCVSLGCLAADGHNIIGVDSNHSKVDLINSGKPTVIEKNIDEKILAGVSEKRIIAVEDFFYAVKETEISIICVGTPIGKDGKLDLSHVFKVAEQIGDALKFKNTFHIISVRSSIPPDTKLNISENYLKPGFAYGGSCLPKDLKALESMAEELNIKTPLISGISKSNETHIELAFHLVKSIKKKNVGIAGITFKEGTDDKM
;
A
#
# COMPACT_ATOMS: atom_id res chain seq x y z
N MET A 1 9.06 20.18 5.76
CA MET A 1 7.96 19.94 4.80
C MET A 1 6.66 20.29 5.50
N ASN A 2 5.66 20.72 4.75
CA ASN A 2 4.30 20.88 5.27
C ASN A 2 3.48 19.64 4.90
N ILE A 3 2.81 19.04 5.89
CA ILE A 3 2.09 17.77 5.76
C ILE A 3 0.68 17.97 6.31
N SER A 4 -0.33 17.58 5.55
CA SER A 4 -1.71 17.52 6.04
C SER A 4 -2.06 16.10 6.48
N VAL A 5 -2.74 15.95 7.61
CA VAL A 5 -3.17 14.64 8.15
C VAL A 5 -4.69 14.63 8.27
N PHE A 6 -5.34 13.83 7.43
CA PHE A 6 -6.80 13.74 7.33
C PHE A 6 -7.35 12.66 8.25
N GLY A 7 -8.18 13.06 9.20
CA GLY A 7 -8.73 12.23 10.26
C GLY A 7 -7.82 12.24 11.49
N ILE A 8 -8.22 13.00 12.52
CA ILE A 8 -7.42 13.19 13.74
C ILE A 8 -7.93 12.24 14.84
N GLY A 9 -8.21 10.99 14.46
CA GLY A 9 -8.44 9.89 15.40
C GLY A 9 -7.12 9.36 15.96
N TYR A 10 -7.11 8.11 16.44
CA TYR A 10 -5.90 7.49 17.01
C TYR A 10 -4.70 7.55 16.07
N VAL A 11 -4.85 7.02 14.86
CA VAL A 11 -3.77 6.97 13.85
C VAL A 11 -3.30 8.36 13.45
N GLY A 12 -4.22 9.29 13.18
CA GLY A 12 -3.87 10.64 12.76
C GLY A 12 -3.25 11.47 13.88
N CYS A 13 -3.79 11.43 15.09
CA CYS A 13 -3.27 12.17 16.24
C CYS A 13 -1.83 11.76 16.59
N VAL A 14 -1.55 10.46 16.58
CA VAL A 14 -0.17 9.97 16.79
C VAL A 14 0.75 10.42 15.66
N SER A 15 0.28 10.36 14.42
CA SER A 15 1.06 10.81 13.25
C SER A 15 1.37 12.31 13.31
N LEU A 16 0.40 13.14 13.70
CA LEU A 16 0.56 14.58 13.94
C LEU A 16 1.70 14.86 14.92
N GLY A 17 1.63 14.29 16.13
CA GLY A 17 2.61 14.54 17.18
C GLY A 17 4.01 14.05 16.82
N CYS A 18 4.13 12.86 16.22
CA CYS A 18 5.43 12.30 15.85
C CYS A 18 6.09 13.06 14.68
N LEU A 19 5.35 13.33 13.59
CA LEU A 19 5.90 14.04 12.44
C LEU A 19 6.24 15.49 12.79
N ALA A 20 5.45 16.13 13.65
CA ALA A 20 5.79 17.45 14.16
C ALA A 20 7.08 17.40 14.97
N ALA A 21 7.24 16.44 15.89
CA ALA A 21 8.46 16.27 16.67
C ALA A 21 9.72 16.10 15.79
N ASP A 22 9.59 15.41 14.66
CA ASP A 22 10.65 15.20 13.67
C ASP A 22 11.00 16.46 12.83
N GLY A 23 10.31 17.59 13.05
CA GLY A 23 10.65 18.88 12.41
C GLY A 23 9.75 19.29 11.25
N HIS A 24 8.62 18.62 11.05
CA HIS A 24 7.67 18.97 9.99
C HIS A 24 6.55 19.90 10.50
N ASN A 25 5.99 20.71 9.60
CA ASN A 25 4.79 21.49 9.90
C ASN A 25 3.58 20.66 9.52
N ILE A 26 2.65 20.48 10.45
CA ILE A 26 1.51 19.60 10.29
C ILE A 26 0.19 20.37 10.38
N ILE A 27 -0.69 20.13 9.41
CA ILE A 27 -2.07 20.59 9.40
C ILE A 27 -2.99 19.38 9.61
N GLY A 28 -3.52 19.21 10.82
CA GLY A 28 -4.55 18.21 11.11
C GLY A 28 -5.89 18.63 10.51
N VAL A 29 -6.59 17.69 9.86
CA VAL A 29 -7.90 17.93 9.28
C VAL A 29 -8.91 16.94 9.84
N ASP A 30 -9.98 17.40 10.47
CA ASP A 30 -11.10 16.57 10.91
C ASP A 30 -12.40 17.36 10.78
N SER A 31 -13.51 16.69 10.48
CA SER A 31 -14.84 17.32 10.43
C SER A 31 -15.47 17.49 11.81
N ASN A 32 -14.83 16.98 12.87
CA ASN A 32 -15.29 17.14 14.24
C ASN A 32 -14.60 18.35 14.88
N HIS A 33 -15.34 19.45 15.00
CA HIS A 33 -14.91 20.69 15.63
C HIS A 33 -14.27 20.50 17.02
N SER A 34 -14.84 19.65 17.87
CA SER A 34 -14.30 19.40 19.21
C SER A 34 -12.90 18.76 19.18
N LYS A 35 -12.59 17.93 18.18
CA LYS A 35 -11.24 17.37 18.01
C LYS A 35 -10.26 18.43 17.53
N VAL A 36 -10.70 19.29 16.62
CA VAL A 36 -9.91 20.41 16.10
C VAL A 36 -9.53 21.36 17.25
N ASP A 37 -10.50 21.76 18.07
CA ASP A 37 -10.26 22.60 19.24
C ASP A 37 -9.32 21.95 20.24
N LEU A 38 -9.48 20.65 20.49
CA LEU A 38 -8.65 19.93 21.43
C LEU A 38 -7.17 19.94 21.00
N ILE A 39 -6.89 19.63 19.74
CA ILE A 39 -5.53 19.70 19.19
C ILE A 39 -4.99 21.12 19.28
N ASN A 40 -5.76 22.14 18.84
CA ASN A 40 -5.33 23.53 18.89
C ASN A 40 -5.10 24.05 20.33
N SER A 41 -5.71 23.41 21.33
CA SER A 41 -5.44 23.67 22.76
C SER A 41 -4.19 22.95 23.31
N GLY A 42 -3.42 22.26 22.45
CA GLY A 42 -2.24 21.49 22.85
C GLY A 42 -2.57 20.14 23.48
N LYS A 43 -3.78 19.61 23.28
CA LYS A 43 -4.24 18.34 23.87
C LYS A 43 -4.49 17.28 22.79
N PRO A 44 -4.10 16.02 23.01
CA PRO A 44 -4.34 14.96 22.03
C PRO A 44 -5.81 14.53 22.02
N THR A 45 -6.26 13.98 20.89
CA THR A 45 -7.61 13.39 20.76
C THR A 45 -7.69 11.95 21.23
N VAL A 46 -6.56 11.37 21.62
CA VAL A 46 -6.42 10.00 22.13
C VAL A 46 -5.47 9.94 23.32
N ILE A 47 -5.61 8.89 24.12
CA ILE A 47 -4.71 8.59 25.22
C ILE A 47 -3.66 7.60 24.70
N GLU A 48 -2.42 8.05 24.58
CA GLU A 48 -1.27 7.24 24.18
C GLU A 48 -0.02 7.76 24.89
N LYS A 49 0.95 6.89 25.16
CA LYS A 49 2.14 7.27 25.91
C LYS A 49 2.94 8.37 25.19
N ASN A 50 3.23 9.46 25.89
CA ASN A 50 4.03 10.60 25.45
C ASN A 50 3.44 11.42 24.28
N ILE A 51 2.19 11.17 23.86
CA ILE A 51 1.60 11.93 22.74
C ILE A 51 1.16 13.33 23.15
N ASP A 52 0.73 13.48 24.41
CA ASP A 52 0.37 14.74 25.05
C ASP A 52 1.52 15.75 25.02
N GLU A 53 2.72 15.32 25.43
CA GLU A 53 3.94 16.14 25.39
C GLU A 53 4.27 16.59 23.96
N LYS A 54 4.16 15.68 22.99
CA LYS A 54 4.46 15.96 21.57
C LYS A 54 3.48 16.93 20.93
N ILE A 55 2.17 16.75 21.19
CA ILE A 55 1.14 17.65 20.66
C ILE A 55 1.30 19.04 21.29
N LEU A 56 1.48 19.12 22.61
CA LEU A 56 1.66 20.39 23.30
C LEU A 56 2.88 21.16 22.78
N ALA A 57 4.02 20.47 22.63
CA ALA A 57 5.24 21.06 22.06
C ALA A 57 5.02 21.53 20.62
N GLY A 58 4.44 20.67 19.76
CA GLY A 58 4.18 21.00 18.37
C GLY A 58 3.25 22.21 18.18
N VAL A 59 2.23 22.35 19.01
CA VAL A 59 1.33 23.52 19.00
C VAL A 59 2.03 24.77 19.52
N SER A 60 2.75 24.66 20.64
CA SER A 60 3.48 25.79 21.26
C SER A 60 4.51 26.39 20.30
N GLU A 61 5.15 25.53 19.50
CA GLU A 61 6.13 25.93 18.49
C GLU A 61 5.49 26.27 17.14
N LYS A 62 4.16 26.24 17.03
CA LYS A 62 3.39 26.50 15.80
C LYS A 62 3.71 25.54 14.65
N ARG A 63 4.26 24.36 14.98
CA ARG A 63 4.44 23.24 14.04
C ARG A 63 3.15 22.45 13.82
N ILE A 64 2.19 22.49 14.74
CA ILE A 64 0.89 21.82 14.59
C ILE A 64 -0.24 22.85 14.62
N ILE A 65 -1.13 22.75 13.65
CA ILE A 65 -2.48 23.34 13.70
C ILE A 65 -3.51 22.29 13.29
N ALA A 66 -4.74 22.42 13.74
CA ALA A 66 -5.88 21.65 13.25
C ALA A 66 -6.95 22.57 12.65
N VAL A 67 -7.57 22.13 11.57
CA VAL A 67 -8.60 22.87 10.83
C VAL A 67 -9.72 21.95 10.34
N GLU A 68 -10.89 22.51 10.05
CA GLU A 68 -11.95 21.81 9.31
C GLU A 68 -11.81 22.04 7.79
N ASP A 69 -11.09 23.09 7.38
CA ASP A 69 -10.89 23.49 5.99
C ASP A 69 -9.86 22.59 5.30
N PHE A 70 -10.36 21.55 4.63
CA PHE A 70 -9.53 20.66 3.81
C PHE A 70 -8.86 21.36 2.63
N PHE A 71 -9.49 22.42 2.07
CA PHE A 71 -8.98 23.09 0.89
C PHE A 71 -7.70 23.85 1.25
N TYR A 72 -7.74 24.59 2.35
CA TYR A 72 -6.57 25.22 2.94
C TYR A 72 -5.46 24.19 3.22
N ALA A 73 -5.79 23.08 3.88
CA ALA A 73 -4.80 22.06 4.24
C ALA A 73 -4.08 21.47 3.03
N VAL A 74 -4.79 21.13 1.94
CA VAL A 74 -4.16 20.60 0.71
C VAL A 74 -3.35 21.69 0.01
N LYS A 75 -3.85 22.92 -0.06
CA LYS A 75 -3.16 24.03 -0.73
C LYS A 75 -1.82 24.34 -0.09
N GLU A 76 -1.74 24.34 1.24
CA GLU A 76 -0.56 24.74 2.01
C GLU A 76 0.41 23.57 2.32
N THR A 77 0.12 22.35 1.88
CA THR A 77 0.98 21.18 2.17
C THR A 77 1.54 20.52 0.92
N GLU A 78 2.67 19.81 1.04
CA GLU A 78 3.25 19.01 -0.04
C GLU A 78 2.73 17.56 -0.04
N ILE A 79 2.24 17.10 1.13
CA ILE A 79 1.81 15.71 1.36
C ILE A 79 0.49 15.73 2.12
N SER A 80 -0.48 14.92 1.68
CA SER A 80 -1.69 14.58 2.43
C SER A 80 -1.70 13.12 2.85
N ILE A 81 -1.79 12.86 4.15
CA ILE A 81 -1.86 11.53 4.73
C ILE A 81 -3.30 11.22 5.16
N ILE A 82 -3.92 10.22 4.56
CA ILE A 82 -5.30 9.80 4.87
C ILE A 82 -5.28 8.79 6.03
N CYS A 83 -5.87 9.18 7.16
CA CYS A 83 -5.87 8.48 8.45
C CYS A 83 -7.29 8.28 9.02
N VAL A 84 -8.32 8.36 8.18
CA VAL A 84 -9.72 8.18 8.60
C VAL A 84 -10.05 6.73 8.93
N GLY A 85 -11.06 6.53 9.77
CA GLY A 85 -11.50 5.19 10.17
C GLY A 85 -12.26 4.48 9.06
N THR A 86 -12.00 3.18 8.94
CA THR A 86 -12.63 2.21 8.02
C THR A 86 -13.34 1.13 8.84
N PRO A 87 -14.50 1.45 9.46
CA PRO A 87 -15.22 0.49 10.29
C PRO A 87 -15.74 -0.68 9.45
N ILE A 88 -16.12 -1.78 10.11
CA ILE A 88 -16.78 -2.90 9.43
C ILE A 88 -18.24 -2.51 9.16
N GLY A 89 -18.65 -2.57 7.89
CA GLY A 89 -20.01 -2.37 7.43
C GLY A 89 -20.94 -3.53 7.77
N LYS A 90 -22.24 -3.35 7.51
CA LYS A 90 -23.27 -4.37 7.81
C LYS A 90 -23.11 -5.69 7.04
N ASP A 91 -22.38 -5.66 5.92
CA ASP A 91 -22.07 -6.80 5.07
C ASP A 91 -20.78 -7.52 5.47
N GLY A 92 -20.13 -7.10 6.56
CA GLY A 92 -18.87 -7.66 7.05
C GLY A 92 -17.62 -7.16 6.32
N LYS A 93 -17.75 -6.24 5.36
CA LYS A 93 -16.61 -5.63 4.65
C LYS A 93 -16.19 -4.32 5.30
N LEU A 94 -14.98 -3.83 4.99
CA LEU A 94 -14.56 -2.50 5.42
C LEU A 94 -15.37 -1.42 4.68
N ASP A 95 -15.91 -0.48 5.44
CA ASP A 95 -16.54 0.72 4.91
C ASP A 95 -15.45 1.74 4.53
N LEU A 96 -15.34 2.00 3.23
CA LEU A 96 -14.35 2.90 2.64
C LEU A 96 -14.90 4.30 2.34
N SER A 97 -16.16 4.57 2.68
CA SER A 97 -16.84 5.83 2.37
C SER A 97 -16.06 7.06 2.86
N HIS A 98 -15.48 7.00 4.05
CA HIS A 98 -14.65 8.08 4.59
C HIS A 98 -13.37 8.31 3.80
N VAL A 99 -12.71 7.22 3.36
CA VAL A 99 -11.46 7.30 2.58
C VAL A 99 -11.74 7.95 1.22
N PHE A 100 -12.80 7.49 0.54
CA PHE A 100 -13.19 8.05 -0.76
C PHE A 100 -13.64 9.51 -0.66
N LYS A 101 -14.39 9.87 0.39
CA LYS A 101 -14.78 11.27 0.64
C LYS A 101 -13.55 12.17 0.80
N VAL A 102 -12.54 11.74 1.57
CA VAL A 102 -11.30 12.50 1.72
C VAL A 102 -10.52 12.55 0.40
N ALA A 103 -10.47 11.47 -0.37
CA ALA A 103 -9.83 11.46 -1.67
C ALA A 103 -10.50 12.43 -2.67
N GLU A 104 -11.83 12.50 -2.69
CA GLU A 104 -12.58 13.48 -3.47
C GLU A 104 -12.27 14.92 -3.03
N GLN A 105 -12.27 15.19 -1.72
CA GLN A 105 -11.91 16.50 -1.16
C GLN A 105 -10.50 16.94 -1.56
N ILE A 106 -9.53 16.02 -1.49
CA ILE A 106 -8.15 16.28 -1.95
C ILE A 106 -8.16 16.56 -3.46
N GLY A 107 -8.85 15.74 -4.24
CA GLY A 107 -8.97 15.93 -5.69
C GLY A 107 -9.57 17.29 -6.07
N ASP A 108 -10.59 17.75 -5.35
CA ASP A 108 -11.20 19.07 -5.55
C ASP A 108 -10.24 20.22 -5.25
N ALA A 109 -9.45 20.12 -4.18
CA ALA A 109 -8.46 21.12 -3.84
C ALA A 109 -7.27 21.12 -4.83
N LEU A 110 -6.86 19.95 -5.32
CA LEU A 110 -5.78 19.83 -6.30
C LEU A 110 -6.08 20.50 -7.64
N LYS A 111 -7.35 20.68 -8.02
CA LYS A 111 -7.73 21.46 -9.22
C LYS A 111 -7.18 22.90 -9.20
N PHE A 112 -6.89 23.42 -8.01
CA PHE A 112 -6.41 24.79 -7.80
C PHE A 112 -4.96 24.86 -7.31
N LYS A 113 -4.27 23.71 -7.24
CA LYS A 113 -2.88 23.61 -6.80
C LYS A 113 -1.98 23.35 -8.01
N ASN A 114 -1.01 24.22 -8.23
CA ASN A 114 -0.10 24.15 -9.39
C ASN A 114 1.22 23.42 -9.10
N THR A 115 1.38 22.85 -7.91
CA THR A 115 2.57 22.11 -7.50
C THR A 115 2.23 20.63 -7.30
N PHE A 116 3.25 19.78 -7.45
CA PHE A 116 3.11 18.36 -7.19
C PHE A 116 2.69 18.10 -5.75
N HIS A 117 1.82 17.12 -5.54
CA HIS A 117 1.27 16.78 -4.23
C HIS A 117 1.26 15.27 -4.05
N ILE A 118 1.79 14.81 -2.91
CA ILE A 118 1.82 13.38 -2.58
C ILE A 118 0.60 13.04 -1.74
N ILE A 119 -0.10 11.95 -2.09
CA ILE A 119 -1.18 11.40 -1.28
C ILE A 119 -0.70 10.06 -0.72
N SER A 120 -0.67 9.94 0.61
CA SER A 120 -0.31 8.72 1.30
C SER A 120 -1.53 8.17 2.04
N VAL A 121 -1.89 6.92 1.80
CA VAL A 121 -3.02 6.27 2.48
C VAL A 121 -2.49 5.45 3.65
N ARG A 122 -2.93 5.77 4.87
CA ARG A 122 -2.54 5.10 6.12
C ARG A 122 -3.73 4.45 6.82
N SER A 123 -4.95 4.80 6.43
CA SER A 123 -6.18 4.06 6.76
C SER A 123 -6.08 2.60 6.33
N SER A 124 -6.62 1.69 7.15
CA SER A 124 -6.68 0.27 6.81
C SER A 124 -7.67 0.03 5.67
N ILE A 125 -7.16 -0.25 4.48
CA ILE A 125 -7.98 -0.60 3.32
C ILE A 125 -7.76 -2.08 3.00
N PRO A 126 -8.74 -2.77 2.39
CA PRO A 126 -8.49 -4.06 1.76
C PRO A 126 -7.30 -3.94 0.80
N PRO A 127 -6.56 -5.03 0.55
CA PRO A 127 -5.56 -5.06 -0.51
C PRO A 127 -6.19 -4.51 -1.78
N ASP A 128 -5.54 -3.51 -2.37
CA ASP A 128 -6.02 -2.92 -3.60
C ASP A 128 -6.13 -4.02 -4.66
N THR A 129 -7.29 -4.17 -5.29
CA THR A 129 -7.41 -5.06 -6.46
C THR A 129 -6.78 -4.42 -7.70
N LYS A 130 -6.50 -3.10 -7.65
CA LYS A 130 -5.56 -2.40 -8.52
C LYS A 130 -4.18 -2.34 -7.87
N LEU A 131 -3.61 -3.50 -7.57
CA LEU A 131 -2.18 -3.59 -7.34
C LEU A 131 -1.44 -2.91 -8.50
N ASN A 132 -0.35 -2.20 -8.21
CA ASN A 132 0.66 -1.80 -9.22
C ASN A 132 1.42 -3.03 -9.80
N ILE A 133 0.82 -4.21 -9.71
CA ILE A 133 1.21 -5.47 -10.33
C ILE A 133 0.03 -5.83 -11.23
N SER A 134 0.30 -5.89 -12.53
CA SER A 134 -0.70 -6.27 -13.53
C SER A 134 -1.39 -7.58 -13.11
N GLU A 135 -2.73 -7.61 -13.17
CA GLU A 135 -3.53 -8.81 -13.01
C GLU A 135 -3.05 -9.98 -13.88
N ASN A 136 -2.35 -9.68 -14.98
CA ASN A 136 -1.77 -10.68 -15.89
C ASN A 136 -0.76 -11.60 -15.20
N TYR A 137 -0.05 -11.15 -14.17
CA TYR A 137 0.92 -11.96 -13.41
C TYR A 137 0.33 -12.60 -12.16
N LEU A 138 -0.96 -12.40 -11.89
CA LEU A 138 -1.70 -13.00 -10.78
C LEU A 138 -2.73 -14.03 -11.26
N LYS A 139 -2.83 -14.27 -12.56
CA LYS A 139 -3.68 -15.32 -13.14
C LYS A 139 -3.08 -16.68 -12.80
N PRO A 140 -3.81 -17.54 -12.05
CA PRO A 140 -3.35 -18.90 -11.81
C PRO A 140 -3.24 -19.61 -13.17
N GLY A 141 -2.13 -20.32 -13.36
CA GLY A 141 -1.83 -20.97 -14.62
C GLY A 141 -0.95 -22.20 -14.42
N PHE A 142 -0.45 -22.72 -15.53
CA PHE A 142 0.60 -23.73 -15.49
C PHE A 142 1.96 -23.09 -15.12
N ALA A 143 3.03 -23.88 -15.12
CA ALA A 143 4.38 -23.39 -14.89
C ALA A 143 4.76 -22.25 -15.86
N TYR A 144 5.53 -21.27 -15.39
CA TYR A 144 6.14 -20.25 -16.25
C TYR A 144 7.37 -20.83 -16.98
N GLY A 145 7.65 -20.31 -18.17
CA GLY A 145 8.81 -20.65 -19.00
C GLY A 145 9.42 -19.40 -19.66
N GLY A 146 10.02 -19.55 -20.84
CA GLY A 146 10.67 -18.46 -21.54
C GLY A 146 12.15 -18.32 -21.17
N SER A 147 12.88 -17.57 -21.98
CA SER A 147 14.33 -17.34 -21.80
C SER A 147 14.69 -16.36 -20.68
N CYS A 148 13.74 -15.54 -20.20
CA CYS A 148 14.03 -14.48 -19.22
C CYS A 148 13.81 -14.93 -17.77
N LEU A 149 12.57 -15.23 -17.38
CA LEU A 149 12.22 -15.44 -15.96
C LEU A 149 13.00 -16.58 -15.29
N PRO A 150 13.14 -17.79 -15.89
CA PRO A 150 13.94 -18.86 -15.29
C PRO A 150 15.43 -18.51 -15.19
N LYS A 151 15.98 -17.84 -16.20
CA LYS A 151 17.39 -17.45 -16.25
C LYS A 151 17.71 -16.38 -15.21
N ASP A 152 16.89 -15.34 -15.15
CA ASP A 152 17.11 -14.20 -14.26
C ASP A 152 16.88 -14.60 -12.79
N LEU A 153 15.88 -15.46 -12.51
CA LEU A 153 15.67 -16.03 -11.18
C LEU A 153 16.87 -16.86 -10.73
N LYS A 154 17.38 -17.74 -11.60
CA LYS A 154 18.56 -18.57 -11.30
C LYS A 154 19.82 -17.75 -11.09
N ALA A 155 20.01 -16.68 -11.87
CA ALA A 155 21.12 -15.75 -11.68
C ALA A 155 21.04 -15.07 -10.30
N LEU A 156 19.85 -14.63 -9.90
CA LEU A 156 19.61 -14.00 -8.60
C LEU A 156 19.84 -14.96 -7.43
N GLU A 157 19.37 -16.21 -7.54
CA GLU A 157 19.65 -17.27 -6.57
C GLU A 157 21.17 -17.51 -6.44
N SER A 158 21.89 -17.60 -7.57
CA SER A 158 23.34 -17.81 -7.58
C SER A 158 24.09 -16.65 -6.90
N MET A 159 23.69 -15.41 -7.17
CA MET A 159 24.25 -14.23 -6.50
C MET A 159 24.00 -14.26 -4.99
N ALA A 160 22.82 -14.70 -4.56
CA ALA A 160 22.51 -14.83 -3.14
C ALA A 160 23.37 -15.91 -2.46
N GLU A 161 23.60 -17.03 -3.13
CA GLU A 161 24.49 -18.10 -2.66
C GLU A 161 25.95 -17.63 -2.52
N GLU A 162 26.50 -16.93 -3.52
CA GLU A 162 27.85 -16.36 -3.48
C GLU A 162 28.05 -15.41 -2.29
N LEU A 163 26.99 -14.68 -1.91
CA LEU A 163 26.99 -13.76 -0.78
C LEU A 163 26.61 -14.42 0.55
N ASN A 164 26.37 -15.74 0.57
CA ASN A 164 25.85 -16.47 1.74
C ASN A 164 24.54 -15.88 2.31
N ILE A 165 23.68 -15.32 1.46
CA ILE A 165 22.39 -14.76 1.83
C ILE A 165 21.30 -15.81 1.64
N LYS A 166 20.52 -16.08 2.70
CA LYS A 166 19.36 -16.97 2.62
C LYS A 166 18.16 -16.23 2.03
N THR A 167 17.63 -16.73 0.91
CA THR A 167 16.50 -16.13 0.19
C THR A 167 15.30 -17.07 0.07
N PRO A 168 14.66 -17.47 1.19
CA PRO A 168 13.63 -18.52 1.19
C PRO A 168 12.42 -18.22 0.29
N LEU A 169 12.06 -16.94 0.12
CA LEU A 169 11.00 -16.54 -0.81
C LEU A 169 11.41 -16.76 -2.27
N ILE A 170 12.60 -16.26 -2.66
CA ILE A 170 13.10 -16.34 -4.04
C ILE A 170 13.38 -17.79 -4.42
N SER A 171 14.08 -18.54 -3.56
CA SER A 171 14.37 -19.97 -3.78
C SER A 171 13.11 -20.84 -3.82
N GLY A 172 12.03 -20.37 -3.17
CA GLY A 172 10.73 -21.05 -3.21
C GLY A 172 10.05 -20.96 -4.58
N ILE A 173 10.37 -19.94 -5.39
CA ILE A 173 9.72 -19.69 -6.69
C ILE A 173 10.10 -20.81 -7.68
N SER A 174 11.39 -21.12 -7.81
CA SER A 174 11.88 -22.20 -8.69
C SER A 174 11.25 -23.53 -8.32
N LYS A 175 11.25 -23.87 -7.02
CA LYS A 175 10.67 -25.12 -6.50
C LYS A 175 9.16 -25.21 -6.72
N SER A 176 8.43 -24.11 -6.54
CA SER A 176 6.99 -24.06 -6.83
C SER A 176 6.71 -24.29 -8.31
N ASN A 177 7.51 -23.70 -9.21
CA ASN A 177 7.36 -23.87 -10.65
C ASN A 177 7.60 -25.33 -11.09
N GLU A 178 8.68 -25.95 -10.59
CA GLU A 178 9.00 -27.36 -10.83
C GLU A 178 7.87 -28.30 -10.38
N THR A 179 7.28 -28.01 -9.20
CA THR A 179 6.17 -28.81 -8.66
C THR A 179 4.95 -28.82 -9.61
N HIS A 180 4.67 -27.71 -10.30
CA HIS A 180 3.59 -27.66 -11.30
C HIS A 180 3.91 -28.52 -12.53
N ILE A 181 5.16 -28.51 -13.00
CA ILE A 181 5.62 -29.35 -14.11
C ILE A 181 5.50 -30.83 -13.76
N GLU A 182 6.01 -31.22 -12.58
CA GLU A 182 5.94 -32.59 -12.09
C GLU A 182 4.50 -33.09 -11.95
N LEU A 183 3.60 -32.23 -11.44
CA LEU A 183 2.18 -32.54 -11.33
C LEU A 183 1.57 -32.87 -12.70
N ALA A 184 1.86 -32.09 -13.74
CA ALA A 184 1.36 -32.40 -15.09
C ALA A 184 1.89 -33.74 -15.61
N PHE A 185 3.19 -34.02 -15.44
CA PHE A 185 3.75 -35.32 -15.82
C PHE A 185 3.08 -36.48 -15.07
N HIS A 186 2.83 -36.30 -13.78
CA HIS A 186 2.15 -37.30 -12.96
C HIS A 186 0.72 -37.55 -13.42
N LEU A 187 -0.04 -36.48 -13.72
CA LEU A 187 -1.40 -36.57 -14.24
C LEU A 187 -1.45 -37.26 -15.60
N VAL A 188 -0.53 -36.94 -16.53
CA VAL A 188 -0.48 -37.62 -17.84
C VAL A 188 -0.15 -39.10 -17.67
N LYS A 189 0.81 -39.45 -16.82
CA LYS A 189 1.19 -40.86 -16.57
C LYS A 189 0.05 -41.66 -15.93
N SER A 190 -0.74 -41.05 -15.03
CA SER A 190 -1.82 -41.76 -14.32
C SER A 190 -2.97 -42.19 -15.25
N ILE A 191 -3.17 -41.50 -16.38
CA ILE A 191 -4.23 -41.77 -17.36
C ILE A 191 -3.99 -43.08 -18.15
N LYS A 192 -2.76 -43.62 -18.16
CA LYS A 192 -2.37 -44.91 -18.81
C LYS A 192 -2.81 -45.04 -20.28
N LYS A 193 -2.86 -43.93 -21.03
CA LYS A 193 -3.13 -43.92 -22.48
C LYS A 193 -1.82 -43.83 -23.25
N LYS A 194 -1.76 -44.52 -24.41
CA LYS A 194 -0.58 -44.51 -25.28
C LYS A 194 -0.48 -43.27 -26.17
N ASN A 195 -1.62 -42.67 -26.52
CA ASN A 195 -1.69 -41.52 -27.40
C ASN A 195 -2.13 -40.30 -26.57
N VAL A 196 -1.29 -39.28 -26.50
CA VAL A 196 -1.53 -38.03 -25.78
C VAL A 196 -1.30 -36.88 -26.75
N GLY A 197 -2.29 -35.99 -26.87
CA GLY A 197 -2.14 -34.73 -27.60
C GLY A 197 -1.71 -33.61 -26.66
N ILE A 198 -0.81 -32.74 -27.13
CA ILE A 198 -0.39 -31.53 -26.42
C ILE A 198 -0.86 -30.34 -27.25
N ALA A 199 -1.69 -29.47 -26.65
CA ALA A 199 -2.13 -28.23 -27.26
C ALA A 199 -1.42 -27.05 -26.60
N GLY A 200 -0.63 -26.32 -27.37
CA GLY A 200 0.28 -25.28 -26.87
C GLY A 200 1.68 -25.82 -26.59
N ILE A 201 2.66 -25.44 -27.43
CA ILE A 201 4.08 -25.83 -27.29
C ILE A 201 5.01 -24.64 -27.03
N THR A 202 4.45 -23.44 -27.04
CA THR A 202 5.15 -22.18 -26.82
C THR A 202 4.88 -21.72 -25.39
N PHE A 203 5.80 -20.97 -24.79
CA PHE A 203 5.67 -20.58 -23.38
C PHE A 203 4.56 -19.54 -23.13
N LYS A 204 4.10 -18.85 -24.19
CA LYS A 204 2.97 -17.91 -24.17
C LYS A 204 2.29 -17.81 -25.53
N GLU A 205 1.16 -17.12 -25.56
CA GLU A 205 0.45 -16.77 -26.79
C GLU A 205 1.25 -15.76 -27.63
N GLY A 206 1.14 -15.86 -28.97
CA GLY A 206 1.71 -14.88 -29.90
C GLY A 206 3.23 -14.94 -30.08
N THR A 207 3.87 -16.05 -29.70
CA THR A 207 5.31 -16.31 -29.96
C THR A 207 5.50 -17.70 -30.55
N ASP A 208 6.60 -17.88 -31.27
CA ASP A 208 7.11 -19.16 -31.78
C ASP A 208 8.20 -19.77 -30.87
N ASP A 209 8.60 -19.05 -29.82
CA ASP A 209 9.60 -19.49 -28.86
C ASP A 209 9.06 -20.63 -27.97
N LYS A 210 9.85 -21.70 -27.90
CA LYS A 210 9.55 -22.95 -27.18
C LYS A 210 10.40 -23.13 -25.92
N MET A 211 11.32 -22.20 -25.65
CA MET A 211 12.15 -22.19 -24.44
C MET A 211 11.41 -21.59 -23.26
#